data_AF-K2G411-F1
#
_entry.id   AF-K2G411-F1
#
_cell.length_a   1.000
_cell.length_b   1.000
_cell.length_c   1.000
_cell.angle_alpha   90.00
_cell.angle_beta   90.00
_cell.angle_gamma   90.00
#
_symmetry.space_group_name_H-M   'P 1'
#
loop_
_entity.id
_entity.type
_entity.pdbx_description
1 polymer ?
#
loop_
_entity_poly.entity_id
_entity_poly.type
_entity_poly.pdbx_seq_one_letter_code
_entity_poly.pdbx_strand_id
1 'polypeptide(L)'
;MTEMTTLTTQRPAVDTDLLRIVHINEEIKRVVGVSVKINIMALNAIFLAKRAGTAALGFGVLSNELRVFSQDLRTCMESLNGLIHACVNQVSVGLNGIRNSRLLTEAARLAPQQTNVARVLYEHDQENERRSQRLTALRRQLKDALEDVFQMVELGGVLAKSAKIEAAYGQSFAPSLAQVSGEFDGVVEEIRGSLESLRRSAFFTGNRNNWRG
;
A
#
# COMPACT_ATOMS: atom_id res chain seq x y z
N MET A 1 -5.78 34.85 40.39
CA MET A 1 -6.84 34.61 39.38
C MET A 1 -6.23 33.71 38.32
N THR A 2 -6.93 32.64 38.02
CA THR A 2 -6.43 31.28 37.74
C THR A 2 -5.76 31.11 36.36
N GLU A 3 -4.68 30.35 36.36
CA GLU A 3 -4.01 29.77 35.19
C GLU A 3 -4.99 28.92 34.38
N MET A 4 -4.98 29.08 33.06
CA MET A 4 -5.59 28.12 32.14
C MET A 4 -4.67 27.95 30.93
N THR A 5 -3.49 27.38 31.19
CA THR A 5 -2.58 26.87 30.16
C THR A 5 -3.30 25.75 29.44
N THR A 6 -3.73 26.03 28.22
CA THR A 6 -4.33 25.07 27.31
C THR A 6 -3.31 23.97 27.00
N LEU A 7 -3.47 22.82 27.66
CA LEU A 7 -2.84 21.56 27.28
C LEU A 7 -3.45 21.17 25.92
N THR A 8 -2.90 21.71 24.83
CA THR A 8 -3.06 21.13 23.50
C THR A 8 -2.53 19.70 23.59
N THR A 9 -3.46 18.76 23.73
CA THR A 9 -3.21 17.33 23.67
C THR A 9 -2.72 17.04 22.25
N GLN A 10 -1.41 17.19 22.04
CA GLN A 10 -0.74 16.88 20.79
C GLN A 10 -0.81 15.37 20.67
N ARG A 11 -1.85 14.90 19.98
CA ARG A 11 -2.03 13.49 19.64
C ARG A 11 -0.70 13.02 19.06
N PRO A 12 0.01 12.07 19.69
CA PRO A 12 1.38 11.78 19.31
C PRO A 12 1.39 11.45 17.82
N ALA A 13 2.25 12.09 17.04
CA ALA A 13 2.29 11.93 15.59
C ALA A 13 2.42 10.45 15.16
N VAL A 14 2.88 9.59 16.06
CA VAL A 14 2.97 8.15 15.90
C VAL A 14 1.60 7.43 15.89
N ASP A 15 0.58 7.93 16.60
CA ASP A 15 -0.79 7.39 16.48
C ASP A 15 -1.36 7.63 15.08
N THR A 16 -0.94 8.72 14.42
CA THR A 16 -1.34 9.00 13.05
C THR A 16 -0.65 8.09 12.04
N ASP A 17 0.56 7.60 12.35
CA ASP A 17 1.27 6.67 11.48
C ASP A 17 0.57 5.31 11.41
N LEU A 18 0.05 4.81 12.54
CA LEU A 18 -0.69 3.53 12.54
C LEU A 18 -1.98 3.65 11.71
N LEU A 19 -2.74 4.74 11.89
CA LEU A 19 -3.97 4.98 11.11
C LEU A 19 -3.66 5.05 9.61
N ARG A 20 -2.56 5.71 9.22
CA ARG A 20 -2.14 5.79 7.82
C ARG A 20 -1.73 4.42 7.27
N ILE A 21 -1.03 3.60 8.06
CA ILE A 21 -0.66 2.24 7.63
C ILE A 21 -1.91 1.36 7.46
N VAL A 22 -2.90 1.48 8.34
CA VAL A 22 -4.17 0.75 8.21
C VAL A 22 -4.89 1.13 6.92
N HIS A 23 -4.99 2.43 6.63
CA HIS A 23 -5.56 2.90 5.37
C HIS A 23 -4.79 2.36 4.15
N ILE A 24 -3.45 2.32 4.21
CA ILE A 24 -2.65 1.71 3.13
C ILE A 24 -2.98 0.22 2.96
N ASN A 25 -3.13 -0.52 4.05
CA ASN A 25 -3.50 -1.93 4.02
C ASN A 25 -4.89 -2.16 3.40
N GLU A 26 -5.86 -1.30 3.72
CA GLU A 26 -7.21 -1.37 3.14
C GLU A 26 -7.20 -1.18 1.62
N GLU A 27 -6.44 -0.21 1.12
CA GLU A 27 -6.32 0.04 -0.31
C GLU A 27 -5.55 -1.08 -1.04
N ILE A 28 -4.52 -1.67 -0.42
CA ILE A 28 -3.85 -2.87 -0.97
C ILE A 28 -4.86 -4.03 -1.08
N LYS A 29 -5.67 -4.27 -0.04
CA LYS A 29 -6.70 -5.33 -0.06
C LYS A 29 -7.74 -5.08 -1.14
N ARG A 30 -8.14 -3.82 -1.35
CA ARG A 30 -9.03 -3.43 -2.45
C ARG A 30 -8.43 -3.83 -3.79
N VAL A 31 -7.17 -3.45 -4.05
CA VAL A 31 -6.47 -3.78 -5.30
C VAL A 31 -6.33 -5.30 -5.49
N VAL A 32 -6.05 -6.07 -4.43
CA VAL A 32 -6.03 -7.55 -4.49
C VAL A 32 -7.40 -8.11 -4.87
N GLY A 33 -8.48 -7.62 -4.27
CA GLY A 33 -9.83 -8.06 -4.61
C GLY A 33 -10.17 -7.78 -6.09
N VAL A 34 -9.77 -6.61 -6.57
CA VAL A 34 -9.98 -6.19 -7.95
C VAL A 34 -9.12 -7.01 -8.93
N SER A 35 -7.87 -7.35 -8.60
CA SER A 35 -7.01 -8.17 -9.47
C SER A 35 -7.57 -9.59 -9.68
N VAL A 36 -8.17 -10.19 -8.63
CA VAL A 36 -8.88 -11.48 -8.76
C VAL A 36 -10.06 -11.38 -9.73
N LYS A 37 -10.81 -10.27 -9.68
CA LYS A 37 -11.91 -10.01 -10.62
C LYS A 37 -11.41 -9.95 -12.07
N ILE A 38 -10.30 -9.24 -12.33
CA ILE A 38 -9.66 -9.20 -13.66
C ILE A 38 -9.31 -10.61 -14.12
N ASN A 39 -8.68 -11.42 -13.27
CA ASN A 39 -8.26 -12.77 -13.62
C ASN A 39 -9.45 -13.65 -14.07
N ILE A 40 -10.57 -13.59 -13.35
CA ILE A 40 -11.79 -14.35 -13.70
C ILE A 40 -12.39 -13.84 -15.02
N MET A 41 -12.50 -12.52 -15.16
CA MET A 41 -13.01 -11.92 -16.40
C MET A 41 -12.13 -12.29 -17.59
N ALA A 42 -10.81 -12.30 -17.42
CA ALA A 42 -9.84 -12.63 -18.47
C ALA A 42 -9.97 -14.09 -18.90
N LEU A 43 -10.18 -15.00 -17.96
CA LEU A 43 -10.44 -16.41 -18.25
C LEU A 43 -11.74 -16.60 -19.03
N ASN A 44 -12.82 -15.93 -18.63
CA ASN A 44 -14.10 -15.97 -19.34
C ASN A 44 -13.98 -15.37 -20.76
N ALA A 45 -13.23 -14.28 -20.89
CA ALA A 45 -12.93 -13.62 -22.16
C ALA A 45 -12.14 -14.51 -23.13
N ILE A 46 -11.14 -15.24 -22.62
CA ILE A 46 -10.38 -16.24 -23.41
C ILE A 46 -11.33 -17.31 -23.95
N PHE A 47 -12.26 -17.81 -23.13
CA PHE A 47 -13.23 -18.82 -23.59
C PHE A 47 -14.16 -18.25 -24.68
N LEU A 48 -14.65 -17.03 -24.49
CA LEU A 48 -15.49 -16.34 -25.47
C LEU A 48 -14.74 -16.11 -26.79
N ALA A 49 -13.47 -15.69 -26.74
CA ALA A 49 -12.62 -15.51 -27.91
C ALA A 49 -12.39 -16.83 -28.66
N LYS A 50 -12.15 -17.94 -27.94
CA LYS A 50 -12.04 -19.27 -28.55
C LYS A 50 -13.33 -19.68 -29.28
N ARG A 51 -14.50 -19.38 -28.70
CA ARG A 51 -15.80 -19.65 -29.32
C ARG A 51 -16.05 -18.80 -30.57
N ALA A 52 -15.59 -17.55 -30.57
CA ALA A 52 -15.69 -16.64 -31.71
C ALA A 52 -14.70 -16.96 -32.84
N GLY A 53 -13.71 -17.81 -32.60
CA GLY A 53 -12.77 -18.28 -33.60
C GLY A 53 -11.92 -17.14 -34.16
N THR A 54 -11.79 -17.09 -35.49
CA THR A 54 -10.94 -16.10 -36.19
C THR A 54 -11.40 -14.66 -35.97
N ALA A 55 -12.68 -14.44 -35.66
CA ALA A 55 -13.24 -13.11 -35.44
C ALA A 55 -12.74 -12.42 -34.16
N ALA A 56 -12.15 -13.15 -33.21
CA ALA A 56 -11.72 -12.60 -31.92
C ALA A 56 -10.29 -13.02 -31.50
N LEU A 57 -9.43 -13.33 -32.48
CA LEU A 57 -8.05 -13.77 -32.19
C LEU A 57 -7.25 -12.71 -31.43
N GLY A 58 -7.29 -11.45 -31.88
CA GLY A 58 -6.60 -10.33 -31.22
C GLY A 58 -7.10 -10.14 -29.79
N PHE A 59 -8.42 -10.15 -29.60
CA PHE A 59 -9.04 -10.08 -28.27
C PHE A 59 -8.64 -11.25 -27.36
N GLY A 60 -8.49 -12.46 -27.90
CA GLY A 60 -8.04 -13.63 -27.16
C GLY A 60 -6.61 -13.49 -26.64
N VAL A 61 -5.69 -12.93 -27.44
CA VAL A 61 -4.32 -12.62 -27.04
C VAL A 61 -4.32 -11.59 -25.91
N LEU A 62 -5.03 -10.47 -26.11
CA LEU A 62 -5.17 -9.43 -25.09
C LEU A 62 -5.78 -9.93 -23.79
N SER A 63 -6.75 -10.85 -23.87
CA SER A 63 -7.34 -11.47 -22.69
C SER A 63 -6.32 -12.34 -21.93
N ASN A 64 -5.39 -12.99 -22.63
CA ASN A 64 -4.29 -13.69 -21.95
C ASN A 64 -3.29 -12.72 -21.31
N GLU A 65 -2.96 -11.61 -21.97
CA GLU A 65 -2.10 -10.57 -21.38
C GLU A 65 -2.75 -9.96 -20.12
N LEU A 66 -4.05 -9.67 -20.15
CA LEU A 66 -4.80 -9.21 -18.97
C LEU A 66 -4.79 -10.23 -17.84
N ARG A 67 -4.83 -11.53 -18.17
CA ARG A 67 -4.70 -12.60 -17.16
C ARG A 67 -3.32 -12.56 -16.51
N VAL A 68 -2.25 -12.48 -17.30
CA VAL A 68 -0.87 -12.40 -16.76
C VAL A 68 -0.71 -11.14 -15.92
N PHE A 69 -1.12 -9.98 -16.43
CA PHE A 69 -1.15 -8.71 -15.69
C PHE A 69 -1.84 -8.84 -14.33
N SER A 70 -3.00 -9.51 -14.26
CA SER A 70 -3.72 -9.70 -13.00
C SER A 70 -2.97 -10.56 -11.97
N GLN A 71 -2.20 -11.54 -12.45
CA GLN A 71 -1.38 -12.42 -11.61
C GLN A 71 -0.15 -11.68 -11.09
N ASP A 72 0.49 -10.88 -11.95
CA ASP A 72 1.63 -10.04 -11.58
C ASP A 72 1.21 -8.97 -10.57
N LEU A 73 0.07 -8.30 -10.83
CA LEU A 73 -0.52 -7.34 -9.90
C LEU A 73 -0.79 -7.95 -8.53
N ARG A 74 -1.37 -9.16 -8.49
CA ARG A 74 -1.60 -9.88 -7.23
C ARG A 74 -0.28 -10.16 -6.49
N THR A 75 0.75 -10.60 -7.19
CA THR A 75 2.07 -10.90 -6.59
C THR A 75 2.73 -9.65 -6.01
N CYS A 76 2.69 -8.54 -6.75
CA CYS A 76 3.21 -7.26 -6.24
C CYS A 76 2.43 -6.77 -5.01
N MET A 77 1.10 -6.91 -5.01
CA MET A 77 0.28 -6.55 -3.85
C MET A 77 0.57 -7.43 -2.61
N GLU A 78 0.83 -8.72 -2.79
CA GLU A 78 1.25 -9.61 -1.71
C GLU A 78 2.59 -9.17 -1.10
N SER A 79 3.55 -8.77 -1.94
CA SER A 79 4.83 -8.21 -1.50
C SER A 79 4.65 -6.90 -0.71
N LEU A 80 3.83 -5.97 -1.23
CA LEU A 80 3.48 -4.72 -0.53
C LEU A 80 2.82 -4.99 0.81
N ASN A 81 1.92 -5.97 0.89
CA ASN A 81 1.28 -6.36 2.14
C ASN A 81 2.31 -6.85 3.18
N GLY A 82 3.34 -7.60 2.75
CA GLY A 82 4.45 -8.00 3.60
C GLY A 82 5.22 -6.80 4.18
N LEU A 83 5.56 -5.81 3.34
CA LEU A 83 6.22 -4.58 3.77
C LEU A 83 5.36 -3.77 4.74
N ILE A 84 4.05 -3.75 4.52
CA ILE A 84 3.09 -3.09 5.43
C ILE A 84 3.03 -3.76 6.78
N HIS A 85 2.95 -5.09 6.84
CA HIS A 85 3.00 -5.82 8.10
C HIS A 85 4.30 -5.55 8.87
N ALA A 86 5.44 -5.46 8.16
CA ALA A 86 6.70 -5.04 8.78
C ALA A 86 6.62 -3.60 9.33
N CYS A 87 6.02 -2.66 8.58
CA CYS A 87 5.80 -1.29 9.03
C CYS A 87 4.93 -1.21 10.29
N VAL A 88 3.79 -1.93 10.32
CA VAL A 88 2.89 -2.00 11.48
C VAL A 88 3.68 -2.47 12.70
N ASN A 89 4.42 -3.57 12.59
CA ASN A 89 5.19 -4.11 13.70
C ASN A 89 6.23 -3.10 14.22
N GLN A 90 6.97 -2.44 13.32
CA GLN A 90 7.95 -1.43 13.73
C GLN A 90 7.31 -0.23 14.43
N VAL A 91 6.17 0.26 13.93
CA VAL A 91 5.45 1.38 14.58
C VAL A 91 4.88 0.96 15.94
N SER A 92 4.27 -0.22 16.04
CA SER A 92 3.72 -0.74 17.30
C SER A 92 4.80 -0.93 18.37
N VAL A 93 5.94 -1.53 18.02
CA VAL A 93 7.07 -1.68 18.94
C VAL A 93 7.67 -0.32 19.30
N GLY A 94 7.77 0.59 18.34
CA GLY A 94 8.23 1.95 18.57
C GLY A 94 7.34 2.71 19.57
N LEU A 95 6.02 2.61 19.46
CA LEU A 95 5.06 3.26 20.37
C LEU A 95 5.28 2.82 21.82
N ASN A 96 5.43 1.50 22.02
CA ASN A 96 5.77 0.94 23.33
C ASN A 96 7.12 1.47 23.82
N GLY A 97 8.09 1.61 22.92
CA GLY A 97 9.40 2.19 23.20
C GLY A 97 9.33 3.66 23.65
N ILE A 98 8.55 4.51 23.01
CA ILE A 98 8.37 5.91 23.43
C ILE A 98 7.72 5.95 24.83
N ARG A 99 6.67 5.17 25.04
CA ARG A 99 5.98 5.12 26.34
C ARG A 99 6.95 4.69 27.46
N ASN A 100 7.78 3.69 27.20
CA ASN A 100 8.76 3.21 28.16
C ASN A 100 9.88 4.23 28.42
N SER A 101 10.39 4.90 27.37
CA SER A 101 11.39 5.96 27.50
C SER A 101 10.89 7.12 28.37
N ARG A 102 9.60 7.51 28.26
CA ARG A 102 8.99 8.51 29.15
C ARG A 102 8.99 8.08 30.62
N LEU A 103 8.61 6.83 30.90
CA LEU A 103 8.61 6.29 32.27
C LEU A 103 10.04 6.21 32.84
N LEU A 104 11.01 5.78 32.04
CA LEU A 104 12.42 5.74 32.43
C LEU A 104 12.99 7.13 32.69
N THR A 105 12.63 8.11 31.86
CA THR A 105 13.02 9.52 32.06
C THR A 105 12.46 10.08 33.36
N GLU A 106 11.19 9.79 33.68
CA GLU A 106 10.59 10.20 34.94
C GLU A 106 11.26 9.52 36.15
N ALA A 107 11.52 8.21 36.05
CA ALA A 107 12.27 7.49 37.08
C ALA A 107 13.68 8.07 37.30
N ALA A 108 14.37 8.45 36.23
CA ALA A 108 15.68 9.08 36.30
C ALA A 108 15.64 10.44 37.03
N ARG A 109 14.56 11.22 36.85
CA ARG A 109 14.35 12.49 37.57
C ARG A 109 14.10 12.29 39.06
N LEU A 110 13.33 11.25 39.42
CA LEU A 110 13.00 10.94 40.82
C LEU A 110 14.19 10.34 41.59
N ALA A 111 15.13 9.68 40.89
CA ALA A 111 16.29 9.03 41.49
C ALA A 111 17.61 9.38 40.78
N PRO A 112 18.05 10.65 40.79
CA PRO A 112 19.16 11.15 39.98
C PRO A 112 20.53 10.54 40.35
N GLN A 113 20.67 9.98 41.56
CA GLN A 113 21.92 9.35 42.01
C GLN A 113 22.06 7.87 41.59
N GLN A 114 21.03 7.27 40.96
CA GLN A 114 21.09 5.88 40.51
C GLN A 114 21.66 5.79 39.09
N THR A 115 22.96 5.49 38.97
CA THR A 115 23.66 5.31 37.69
C THR A 115 23.01 4.26 36.77
N ASN A 116 22.33 3.26 37.34
CA ASN A 116 21.67 2.20 36.60
C ASN A 116 20.53 2.70 35.71
N VAL A 117 19.77 3.70 36.17
CA VAL A 117 18.61 4.23 35.41
C VAL A 117 19.11 5.03 34.20
N ALA A 118 20.16 5.83 34.37
CA ALA A 118 20.78 6.58 33.28
C ALA A 118 21.34 5.65 32.18
N ARG A 119 21.98 4.54 32.55
CA ARG A 119 22.48 3.54 31.60
C ARG A 119 21.34 2.88 30.81
N VAL A 120 20.28 2.45 31.49
CA VAL A 120 19.12 1.80 30.86
C VAL A 120 18.41 2.76 29.91
N LEU A 121 18.26 4.03 30.27
CA LEU A 121 17.68 5.05 29.40
C LEU A 121 18.51 5.23 28.13
N TYR A 122 19.84 5.34 28.25
CA TYR A 122 20.73 5.46 27.10
C TYR A 122 20.66 4.26 26.15
N GLU A 123 20.66 3.04 26.67
CA GLU A 123 20.50 1.81 25.87
C GLU A 123 19.14 1.78 25.15
N HIS A 124 18.09 2.18 25.85
CA HIS A 124 16.74 2.23 25.30
C HIS A 124 16.58 3.26 24.17
N ASP A 125 17.17 4.45 24.34
CA ASP A 125 17.12 5.51 23.33
C ASP A 125 17.90 5.12 22.07
N GLN A 126 19.05 4.43 22.20
CA GLN A 126 19.75 3.86 21.04
C GLN A 126 18.89 2.85 20.29
N GLU A 127 18.17 1.99 21.00
CA GLU A 127 17.31 0.99 20.37
C GLU A 127 16.10 1.63 19.67
N ASN A 128 15.51 2.68 20.26
CA ASN A 128 14.46 3.47 19.61
C ASN A 128 14.97 4.17 18.33
N GLU A 129 16.19 4.71 18.34
CA GLU A 129 16.81 5.31 17.16
C GLU A 129 17.03 4.27 16.05
N ARG A 130 17.50 3.05 16.39
CA ARG A 130 17.61 1.94 15.43
C ARG A 130 16.27 1.55 14.82
N ARG A 131 15.20 1.48 15.63
CA ARG A 131 13.84 1.20 15.14
C ARG A 131 13.32 2.29 14.22
N SER A 132 13.55 3.55 14.56
CA SER A 132 13.21 4.70 13.71
C SER A 132 13.91 4.61 12.35
N GLN A 133 15.20 4.26 12.32
CA GLN A 133 15.95 4.05 11.09
C GLN A 133 15.40 2.88 10.25
N ARG A 134 15.05 1.75 10.89
CA ARG A 134 14.40 0.61 10.22
C ARG A 134 13.06 1.01 9.61
N LEU A 135 12.24 1.78 10.32
CA LEU A 135 10.97 2.28 9.81
C LEU A 135 11.16 3.21 8.61
N THR A 136 12.16 4.10 8.63
CA THR A 136 12.51 4.92 7.47
C THR A 136 12.92 4.07 6.27
N ALA A 137 13.70 3.01 6.47
CA ALA A 137 14.08 2.11 5.39
C ALA A 137 12.87 1.36 4.81
N LEU A 138 11.99 0.84 5.66
CA LEU A 138 10.75 0.17 5.22
C LEU A 138 9.82 1.12 4.47
N ARG A 139 9.67 2.37 4.91
CA ARG A 139 8.90 3.40 4.19
C ARG A 139 9.42 3.62 2.78
N ARG A 140 10.75 3.67 2.62
CA ARG A 140 11.38 3.81 1.31
C ARG A 140 11.12 2.58 0.43
N GLN A 141 11.35 1.38 0.95
CA GLN A 141 11.08 0.14 0.21
C GLN A 141 9.61 0.04 -0.24
N LEU A 142 8.67 0.39 0.66
CA LEU A 142 7.25 0.42 0.34
C LEU A 142 6.93 1.44 -0.76
N LYS A 143 7.58 2.61 -0.73
CA LYS A 143 7.40 3.64 -1.75
C LYS A 143 7.92 3.17 -3.11
N ASP A 144 9.13 2.62 -3.15
CA ASP A 144 9.76 2.14 -4.37
C ASP A 144 8.91 1.00 -4.99
N ALA A 145 8.47 0.04 -4.18
CA ALA A 145 7.58 -1.03 -4.62
C ALA A 145 6.20 -0.52 -5.11
N LEU A 146 5.68 0.57 -4.52
CA LEU A 146 4.44 1.19 -4.98
C LEU A 146 4.64 1.86 -6.35
N GLU A 147 5.79 2.51 -6.58
CA GLU A 147 6.15 3.09 -7.88
C GLU A 147 6.25 2.03 -8.98
N ASP A 148 6.82 0.86 -8.68
CA ASP A 148 6.87 -0.27 -9.62
C ASP A 148 5.45 -0.73 -10.03
N VAL A 149 4.54 -0.83 -9.06
CA VAL A 149 3.14 -1.19 -9.32
C VAL A 149 2.45 -0.14 -10.21
N PHE A 150 2.72 1.15 -9.99
CA PHE A 150 2.15 2.20 -10.84
C PHE A 150 2.54 2.00 -12.31
N GLN A 151 3.83 1.74 -12.57
CA GLN A 151 4.30 1.51 -13.94
C GLN A 151 3.58 0.31 -14.57
N MET A 152 3.41 -0.77 -13.82
CA MET A 152 2.67 -1.95 -14.27
C MET A 152 1.20 -1.63 -14.58
N VAL A 153 0.53 -0.83 -13.75
CA VAL A 153 -0.88 -0.45 -13.97
C VAL A 153 -1.05 0.50 -15.15
N GLU A 154 -0.07 1.36 -15.43
CA GLU A 154 -0.07 2.14 -16.67
C GLU A 154 -0.01 1.24 -17.92
N LEU A 155 0.82 0.20 -17.91
CA LEU A 155 0.82 -0.82 -18.96
C LEU A 155 -0.53 -1.55 -19.04
N GLY A 156 -1.13 -1.87 -17.90
CA GLY A 156 -2.50 -2.42 -17.82
C GLY A 156 -3.54 -1.51 -18.48
N GLY A 157 -3.41 -0.19 -18.34
CA GLY A 157 -4.28 0.79 -18.99
C GLY A 157 -4.13 0.80 -20.52
N VAL A 158 -2.90 0.60 -21.02
CA VAL A 158 -2.67 0.42 -22.47
C VAL A 158 -3.31 -0.88 -22.96
N LEU A 159 -3.19 -1.98 -22.21
CA LEU A 159 -3.85 -3.25 -22.54
C LEU A 159 -5.38 -3.11 -22.59
N ALA A 160 -5.99 -2.43 -21.62
CA ALA A 160 -7.43 -2.20 -21.60
C ALA A 160 -7.92 -1.40 -22.82
N LYS A 161 -7.19 -0.34 -23.21
CA LYS A 161 -7.48 0.45 -24.41
C LYS A 161 -7.35 -0.39 -25.68
N SER A 162 -6.30 -1.17 -25.80
CA SER A 162 -6.09 -2.09 -26.94
C SER A 162 -7.20 -3.15 -27.02
N ALA A 163 -7.65 -3.68 -25.88
CA ALA A 163 -8.75 -4.64 -25.83
C ALA A 163 -10.08 -4.04 -26.31
N LYS A 164 -10.34 -2.75 -26.05
CA LYS A 164 -11.52 -2.04 -26.60
C LYS A 164 -11.47 -1.92 -28.12
N ILE A 165 -10.28 -1.66 -28.68
CA ILE A 165 -10.09 -1.59 -30.14
C ILE A 165 -10.37 -2.95 -30.76
N GLU A 166 -9.75 -4.02 -30.26
CA GLU A 166 -9.97 -5.38 -30.75
C GLU A 166 -11.41 -5.85 -30.58
N ALA A 167 -12.07 -5.46 -29.49
CA ALA A 167 -13.48 -5.76 -29.28
C ALA A 167 -14.37 -5.21 -30.41
N ALA A 168 -14.06 -4.01 -30.93
CA ALA A 168 -14.81 -3.41 -32.04
C ALA A 168 -14.68 -4.21 -33.35
N TYR A 169 -13.55 -4.90 -33.55
CA TYR A 169 -13.33 -5.77 -34.71
C TYR A 169 -13.93 -7.18 -34.56
N GLY A 170 -14.51 -7.50 -33.39
CA GLY A 170 -15.09 -8.80 -33.04
C GLY A 170 -16.31 -9.28 -33.86
N GLN A 171 -16.70 -8.55 -34.91
CA GLN A 171 -17.85 -8.84 -35.76
C GLN A 171 -19.14 -9.10 -34.96
N SER A 172 -19.77 -10.26 -35.12
CA SER A 172 -20.99 -10.66 -34.41
C SER A 172 -20.81 -10.77 -32.89
N PHE A 173 -19.58 -10.91 -32.41
CA PHE A 173 -19.25 -10.95 -30.98
C PHE A 173 -18.88 -9.58 -30.42
N ALA A 174 -18.76 -8.53 -31.25
CA ALA A 174 -18.33 -7.21 -30.83
C ALA A 174 -19.09 -6.64 -29.62
N PRO A 175 -20.43 -6.77 -29.50
CA PRO A 175 -21.14 -6.30 -28.30
C PRO A 175 -20.68 -6.99 -27.01
N SER A 176 -20.45 -8.30 -27.05
CA SER A 176 -19.98 -9.07 -25.89
C SER A 176 -18.52 -8.75 -25.55
N LEU A 177 -17.64 -8.62 -26.54
CA LEU A 177 -16.24 -8.24 -26.31
C LEU A 177 -16.12 -6.79 -25.81
N ALA A 178 -16.98 -5.88 -26.30
CA ALA A 178 -17.00 -4.49 -25.88
C ALA A 178 -17.44 -4.34 -24.43
N GLN A 179 -18.43 -5.14 -23.99
CA GLN A 179 -18.80 -5.20 -22.58
C GLN A 179 -17.60 -5.61 -21.71
N VAL A 180 -16.94 -6.73 -22.04
CA VAL A 180 -15.83 -7.26 -21.23
C VAL A 180 -14.64 -6.28 -21.20
N SER A 181 -14.26 -5.70 -22.34
CA SER A 181 -13.21 -4.67 -22.40
C SER A 181 -13.58 -3.37 -21.67
N GLY A 182 -14.85 -2.97 -21.70
CA GLY A 182 -15.35 -1.84 -20.90
C GLY A 182 -15.24 -2.08 -19.40
N GLU A 183 -15.63 -3.27 -18.94
CA GLU A 183 -15.50 -3.66 -17.55
C GLU A 183 -14.03 -3.73 -17.11
N PHE A 184 -13.12 -4.21 -17.97
CA PHE A 184 -11.68 -4.20 -17.67
C PHE A 184 -11.12 -2.80 -17.51
N ASP A 185 -11.46 -1.90 -18.42
CA ASP A 185 -10.99 -0.51 -18.38
C ASP A 185 -11.44 0.18 -17.08
N GLY A 186 -12.71 0.03 -16.70
CA GLY A 186 -13.21 0.58 -15.43
C GLY A 186 -12.50 0.02 -14.21
N VAL A 187 -12.17 -1.27 -14.23
CA VAL A 187 -11.42 -1.94 -13.16
C VAL A 187 -9.97 -1.45 -13.07
N VAL A 188 -9.29 -1.25 -14.21
CA VAL A 188 -7.92 -0.70 -14.23
C VAL A 188 -7.91 0.75 -13.71
N GLU A 189 -8.91 1.56 -14.06
CA GLU A 189 -9.07 2.91 -13.50
C GLU A 189 -9.32 2.89 -11.98
N GLU A 190 -10.10 1.93 -11.47
CA GLU A 190 -10.31 1.75 -10.02
C GLU A 190 -8.99 1.45 -9.29
N ILE A 191 -8.15 0.58 -9.87
CA ILE A 191 -6.82 0.27 -9.33
C ILE A 191 -5.95 1.53 -9.35
N ARG A 192 -5.91 2.26 -10.47
CA ARG A 192 -5.15 3.51 -10.58
C ARG A 192 -5.56 4.50 -9.48
N GLY A 193 -6.85 4.72 -9.27
CA GLY A 193 -7.36 5.62 -8.23
C GLY A 193 -6.95 5.20 -6.81
N SER A 194 -6.99 3.89 -6.53
CA SER A 194 -6.55 3.32 -5.25
C SER A 194 -5.06 3.56 -5.03
N LEU A 195 -4.23 3.32 -6.04
CA LEU A 195 -2.79 3.58 -5.98
C LEU A 195 -2.49 5.07 -5.82
N GLU A 196 -3.21 5.96 -6.51
CA GLU A 196 -3.06 7.41 -6.36
C GLU A 196 -3.41 7.91 -4.96
N SER A 197 -4.39 7.27 -4.31
CA SER A 197 -4.69 7.48 -2.89
C SER A 197 -3.50 7.08 -2.01
N LEU A 198 -2.91 5.90 -2.27
CA LEU A 198 -1.70 5.44 -1.58
C LEU A 198 -0.53 6.41 -1.76
N ARG A 199 -0.24 6.85 -2.99
CA ARG A 199 0.89 7.74 -3.32
C ARG A 199 0.85 9.06 -2.56
N ARG A 200 -0.35 9.56 -2.25
CA ARG A 200 -0.57 10.81 -1.50
C ARG A 200 -0.49 10.64 0.01
N SER A 201 -0.31 9.42 0.52
CA SER A 201 -0.24 9.17 1.95
C SER A 201 0.96 9.87 2.59
N ALA A 202 0.69 10.67 3.63
CA ALA A 202 1.71 11.32 4.45
C ALA A 202 2.57 10.32 5.27
N PHE A 203 2.25 9.02 5.22
CA PHE A 203 3.11 7.99 5.80
C PHE A 203 4.49 7.96 5.15
N PHE A 204 4.57 8.22 3.85
CA PHE A 204 5.81 8.24 3.08
C PHE A 204 6.69 9.46 3.37
N THR A 205 6.12 10.53 3.93
CA THR A 205 6.82 11.77 4.27
C THR A 205 7.14 11.88 5.77
N GLY A 206 6.90 10.83 6.55
CA GLY A 206 7.02 10.82 8.02
C GLY A 206 8.36 11.38 8.53
N ASN A 207 8.28 12.41 9.37
CA ASN A 207 9.43 13.18 9.85
C ASN A 207 10.18 12.45 10.99
N ARG A 208 11.52 12.44 10.97
CA ARG A 208 12.38 11.79 11.99
C ARG A 208 12.14 12.31 13.41
N ASN A 209 11.70 13.55 13.56
CA ASN A 209 11.57 14.22 14.86
C ASN A 209 10.44 13.68 15.76
N ASN A 210 9.53 12.86 15.24
CA ASN A 210 8.39 12.37 16.02
C ASN A 210 8.75 11.28 17.05
N TRP A 211 9.98 10.79 17.05
CA TRP A 211 10.45 9.66 17.88
C TRP A 211 11.43 10.08 18.98
N ARG A 212 11.74 11.37 19.10
CA ARG A 212 12.51 11.91 20.23
C ARG A 212 11.51 12.26 21.35
N GLY A 213 11.46 11.40 22.37
CA GLY A 213 10.68 11.61 23.59
C GLY A 213 11.31 12.67 24.47
#